data_AF-A0A0C3CXM4-F1
#
_entry.id   AF-A0A0C3CXM4-F1
#
_cell.length_a   1.000
_cell.length_b   1.000
_cell.length_c   1.000
_cell.angle_alpha   90.00
_cell.angle_beta   90.00
_cell.angle_gamma   90.00
#
_symmetry.space_group_name_H-M   'P 1'
#
loop_
_entity.id
_entity.type
_entity.pdbx_description
1 polymer ?
#
loop_
_entity_poly.entity_id
_entity_poly.type
_entity_poly.pdbx_seq_one_letter_code
_entity_poly.pdbx_strand_id
1 'polypeptide(L)'
;MKILEAQSAQLTNYEVYTHLTELKRKSNERVGNKVLGRPPGNLETIVREILDYFDQAPNPLASKPFPYNESTIRNLLLRLREFRFSKSEIIMMINLRPANLGNLNTIVEELEGRFDDEQQEAIVGAICEVLGKADEEAERLAMTNNANQARKESMDQESRQEPMDTDG
;
A
#
# COMPACT_ATOMS: atom_id res chain seq x y z
N MET A 1 24.88 16.37 10.70
CA MET A 1 23.99 16.15 9.54
C MET A 1 23.17 17.41 9.34
N LYS A 2 23.01 17.91 8.10
CA LYS A 2 22.15 19.05 7.76
C LYS A 2 21.23 18.63 6.61
N ILE A 3 19.96 19.01 6.66
CA ILE A 3 18.99 18.74 5.60
C ILE A 3 19.10 19.85 4.55
N LEU A 4 19.35 19.49 3.29
CA LEU A 4 19.41 20.43 2.17
C LEU A 4 18.02 20.68 1.58
N GLU A 5 17.29 19.58 1.34
CA GLU A 5 15.94 19.59 0.81
C GLU A 5 15.09 18.62 1.62
N ALA A 6 13.94 19.08 2.13
CA ALA A 6 13.06 18.25 2.94
C ALA A 6 12.27 17.24 2.08
N GLN A 7 11.92 17.60 0.85
CA GLN A 7 11.15 16.76 -0.06
C GLN A 7 11.75 16.83 -1.48
N SER A 8 12.62 15.88 -1.79
CA SER A 8 13.24 15.76 -3.12
C SER A 8 12.37 15.00 -4.12
N ALA A 9 11.61 14.00 -3.65
CA ALA A 9 10.76 13.16 -4.48
C ALA A 9 9.54 12.65 -3.72
N GLN A 10 8.51 12.28 -4.48
CA GLN A 10 7.38 11.50 -4.00
C GLN A 10 7.50 10.11 -4.64
N LEU A 11 7.40 9.07 -3.81
CA LEU A 11 7.54 7.68 -4.23
C LEU A 11 6.21 6.95 -4.03
N THR A 12 5.89 6.05 -4.94
CA THR A 12 4.76 5.14 -4.83
C THR A 12 5.07 4.01 -3.85
N ASN A 13 4.03 3.41 -3.28
CA ASN A 13 4.16 2.23 -2.43
C ASN A 13 4.85 1.08 -3.17
N TYR A 14 4.61 0.95 -4.48
CA TYR A 14 5.26 -0.06 -5.32
C TYR A 14 6.79 0.14 -5.43
N GLU A 15 7.25 1.38 -5.63
CA GLU A 15 8.69 1.68 -5.68
C GLU A 15 9.37 1.40 -4.34
N VAL A 16 8.72 1.81 -3.24
CA VAL A 16 9.21 1.54 -1.88
C VAL A 16 9.24 0.03 -1.62
N TYR A 17 8.18 -0.70 -1.94
CA TYR A 17 8.10 -2.16 -1.81
C TYR A 17 9.22 -2.86 -2.58
N THR A 18 9.43 -2.47 -3.84
CA THR A 18 10.48 -3.02 -4.69
C THR A 18 11.87 -2.77 -4.08
N HIS A 19 12.12 -1.55 -3.62
CA HIS A 19 13.39 -1.18 -3.00
C HIS A 19 13.65 -1.96 -1.71
N LEU A 20 12.65 -2.07 -0.81
CA LEU A 20 12.79 -2.81 0.45
C LEU A 20 12.96 -4.31 0.23
N THR A 21 12.28 -4.87 -0.77
CA THR A 21 12.44 -6.28 -1.18
C THR A 21 13.84 -6.54 -1.69
N GLU A 22 14.39 -5.63 -2.51
CA GLU A 22 15.76 -5.73 -3.01
C GLU A 22 16.79 -5.60 -1.86
N LEU A 23 16.55 -4.70 -0.91
CA LEU A 23 17.40 -4.51 0.26
C LEU A 23 17.42 -5.78 1.15
N LYS A 24 16.25 -6.38 1.40
CA LYS A 24 16.13 -7.66 2.10
C LYS A 24 16.84 -8.80 1.36
N ARG A 25 16.73 -8.83 0.02
CA ARG A 25 17.42 -9.80 -0.84
C ARG A 25 18.93 -9.67 -0.71
N LYS A 26 19.48 -8.45 -0.88
CA LYS A 26 20.91 -8.14 -0.75
C LYS A 26 21.47 -8.47 0.64
N SER A 27 20.71 -8.18 1.70
CA SER A 27 21.09 -8.56 3.07
C SER A 27 21.19 -10.07 3.27
N ASN A 28 20.43 -10.85 2.50
CA ASN A 28 20.42 -12.31 2.59
C ASN A 28 21.42 -12.96 1.63
N GLU A 29 22.04 -12.19 0.73
CA GLU A 29 23.10 -12.69 -0.16
C GLU A 29 24.32 -13.10 0.66
N ARG A 30 24.77 -14.33 0.42
CA ARG A 30 25.96 -14.90 1.03
C ARG A 30 27.06 -14.96 -0.01
N VAL A 31 28.25 -14.49 0.33
CA VAL A 31 29.47 -14.77 -0.45
C VAL A 31 30.31 -15.75 0.36
N GLY A 32 30.32 -17.00 -0.08
CA GLY A 32 30.88 -18.12 0.68
C GLY A 32 30.11 -18.37 1.99
N ASN A 33 30.82 -18.56 3.09
CA ASN A 33 30.24 -18.81 4.42
C ASN A 33 29.91 -17.52 5.23
N LYS A 34 30.13 -16.32 4.67
CA LYS A 34 29.83 -15.06 5.34
C LYS A 34 28.61 -14.39 4.68
N VAL A 35 27.65 -14.02 5.52
CA VAL A 35 26.55 -13.10 5.15
C VAL A 35 27.19 -11.72 4.93
N LEU A 36 26.97 -11.11 3.76
CA LEU A 36 27.43 -9.74 3.54
C LEU A 36 26.64 -8.80 4.45
N GLY A 37 27.33 -8.20 5.43
CA GLY A 37 26.86 -7.05 6.20
C GLY A 37 25.43 -7.19 6.75
N ARG A 38 25.28 -7.80 7.92
CA ARG A 38 23.99 -7.79 8.62
C ARG A 38 23.53 -6.34 8.83
N PRO A 39 22.33 -5.95 8.37
CA PRO A 39 21.82 -4.61 8.59
C PRO A 39 21.70 -4.33 10.08
N PRO A 40 21.79 -3.05 10.50
CA PRO A 40 21.48 -2.68 11.88
C PRO A 40 20.10 -3.21 12.27
N GLY A 41 19.94 -3.73 13.50
CA GLY A 41 18.69 -4.40 13.91
C GLY A 41 17.44 -3.51 13.79
N ASN A 42 17.60 -2.22 14.03
CA ASN A 42 16.55 -1.21 13.86
C ASN A 42 16.13 -1.03 12.39
N LEU A 43 17.05 -1.13 11.43
CA LEU A 43 16.69 -1.14 10.01
C LEU A 43 15.97 -2.45 9.63
N GLU A 44 16.44 -3.58 10.14
CA GLU A 44 15.82 -4.90 9.91
C GLU A 44 14.35 -4.93 10.39
N THR A 45 14.09 -4.35 11.56
CA THR A 45 12.74 -4.23 12.13
C THR A 45 11.83 -3.38 11.23
N ILE A 46 12.25 -2.17 10.86
CA ILE A 46 11.44 -1.26 10.03
C ILE A 46 11.16 -1.88 8.64
N VAL A 47 12.17 -2.49 8.02
CA VAL A 47 12.00 -3.16 6.71
C VAL A 47 10.97 -4.28 6.81
N ARG A 48 11.03 -5.10 7.87
CA ARG A 48 10.08 -6.19 8.09
C ARG A 48 8.67 -5.63 8.30
N GLU A 49 8.47 -4.68 9.20
CA GLU A 49 7.16 -4.12 9.53
C GLU A 49 6.48 -3.45 8.32
N ILE A 50 7.25 -2.73 7.49
CA ILE A 50 6.71 -2.10 6.28
C ILE A 50 6.35 -3.16 5.23
N LEU A 51 7.16 -4.20 5.05
CA LEU A 51 6.81 -5.29 4.13
C LEU A 51 5.58 -6.05 4.62
N ASP A 52 5.46 -6.30 5.92
CA ASP A 52 4.29 -6.91 6.54
C ASP A 52 3.04 -6.06 6.32
N TYR A 53 3.15 -4.73 6.41
CA TYR A 53 2.06 -3.80 6.07
C TYR A 53 1.63 -3.90 4.59
N PHE A 54 2.59 -4.03 3.66
CA PHE A 54 2.26 -4.17 2.24
C PHE A 54 1.64 -5.53 1.88
N ASP A 55 1.96 -6.58 2.64
CA ASP A 55 1.40 -7.92 2.46
C ASP A 55 0.04 -8.11 3.15
N GLN A 56 -0.42 -7.14 3.96
CA GLN A 56 -1.75 -7.17 4.59
C GLN A 56 -2.84 -6.68 3.63
N ALA A 57 -3.87 -7.50 3.42
CA ALA A 57 -5.08 -7.06 2.74
C ALA A 57 -5.87 -6.05 3.62
N PRO A 58 -6.51 -5.02 3.04
CA PRO A 58 -6.84 -4.84 1.62
C PRO A 58 -5.79 -4.06 0.79
N ASN A 59 -4.50 -4.05 1.17
CA ASN A 59 -3.47 -3.37 0.37
C ASN A 59 -3.37 -3.97 -1.05
N PRO A 60 -3.33 -3.16 -2.12
CA PRO A 60 -3.19 -3.68 -3.48
C PRO A 60 -1.97 -4.58 -3.67
N LEU A 61 -0.86 -4.30 -2.98
CA LEU A 61 0.38 -5.09 -3.08
C LEU A 61 0.25 -6.51 -2.51
N ALA A 62 -0.72 -6.75 -1.62
CA ALA A 62 -1.02 -8.06 -1.07
C ALA A 62 -1.76 -8.99 -2.05
N SER A 63 -2.34 -8.43 -3.12
CA SER A 63 -3.15 -9.18 -4.09
C SER A 63 -2.33 -10.26 -4.80
N LYS A 64 -2.95 -11.43 -5.05
CA LYS A 64 -2.35 -12.55 -5.80
C LYS A 64 -3.23 -12.88 -7.02
N PRO A 65 -2.68 -12.96 -8.25
CA PRO A 65 -1.28 -12.72 -8.61
C PRO A 65 -0.85 -11.26 -8.37
N PHE A 66 0.45 -11.04 -8.18
CA PHE A 66 0.99 -9.71 -7.88
C PHE A 66 0.62 -8.73 -9.01
N PRO A 67 -0.05 -7.59 -8.71
CA PRO A 67 -0.73 -6.81 -9.74
C PRO A 67 0.21 -5.87 -10.52
N TYR A 68 1.41 -5.60 -10.01
CA TYR A 68 2.29 -4.55 -10.54
C TYR A 68 3.58 -5.09 -11.16
N ASN A 69 4.09 -4.33 -12.12
CA ASN A 69 5.39 -4.54 -12.74
C ASN A 69 6.02 -3.17 -13.07
N GLU A 70 7.27 -3.18 -13.53
CA GLU A 70 8.02 -1.96 -13.84
C GLU A 70 7.33 -1.07 -14.91
N SER A 71 6.53 -1.67 -15.80
CA SER A 71 5.80 -0.93 -16.84
C SER A 71 4.45 -0.39 -16.36
N THR A 72 3.93 -0.85 -15.23
CA THR A 72 2.60 -0.47 -14.72
C THR A 72 2.46 1.04 -14.56
N ILE A 73 3.43 1.69 -13.90
CA ILE A 73 3.40 3.15 -13.69
C ILE A 73 3.39 3.88 -15.03
N ARG A 74 4.25 3.48 -15.97
CA ARG A 74 4.33 4.08 -17.31
C ARG A 74 3.02 3.91 -18.08
N ASN A 75 2.44 2.71 -18.07
CA ASN A 75 1.21 2.40 -18.79
C ASN A 75 0.03 3.20 -18.22
N LEU A 76 -0.05 3.31 -16.89
CA LEU A 76 -1.10 4.10 -16.23
C LEU A 76 -0.96 5.58 -16.60
N LEU A 77 0.25 6.15 -16.54
CA LEU A 77 0.50 7.54 -16.93
C LEU A 77 0.13 7.81 -18.39
N LEU A 78 0.38 6.86 -19.29
CA LEU A 78 0.01 7.00 -20.71
C LEU A 78 -1.51 6.97 -20.91
N ARG A 79 -2.21 6.07 -20.21
CA ARG A 79 -3.68 5.98 -20.28
C ARG A 79 -4.36 7.17 -19.65
N LEU A 80 -3.86 7.65 -18.52
CA LEU A 80 -4.45 8.77 -17.82
C LEU A 80 -4.01 10.14 -18.35
N ARG A 81 -3.16 10.20 -19.39
CA ARG A 81 -2.58 11.44 -19.90
C ARG A 81 -3.62 12.45 -20.39
N GLU A 82 -4.74 11.95 -20.91
CA GLU A 82 -5.83 12.79 -21.41
C GLU A 82 -6.62 13.46 -20.28
N PHE A 83 -6.70 12.78 -19.12
CA PHE A 83 -7.34 13.28 -17.92
C PHE A 83 -6.29 14.07 -17.12
N ARG A 84 -6.51 15.38 -16.96
CA ARG A 84 -5.55 16.28 -16.29
C ARG A 84 -5.50 16.05 -14.78
N PHE A 85 -4.95 14.92 -14.35
CA PHE A 85 -4.70 14.61 -12.95
C PHE A 85 -3.42 15.27 -12.45
N SER A 86 -3.46 15.67 -11.18
CA SER A 86 -2.27 16.07 -10.44
C SER A 86 -1.38 14.87 -10.13
N LYS A 87 -0.10 15.13 -9.86
CA LYS A 87 0.85 14.08 -9.49
C LYS A 87 0.41 13.33 -8.23
N SER A 88 -0.15 14.03 -7.25
CA SER A 88 -0.62 13.45 -6.00
C SER A 88 -1.80 12.50 -6.22
N GLU A 89 -2.78 12.88 -7.05
CA GLU A 89 -3.92 12.02 -7.41
C GLU A 89 -3.43 10.73 -8.07
N ILE A 90 -2.50 10.82 -9.02
CA ILE A 90 -1.95 9.64 -9.70
C ILE A 90 -1.23 8.71 -8.71
N ILE A 91 -0.42 9.26 -7.81
CA ILE A 91 0.26 8.47 -6.78
C ILE A 91 -0.75 7.76 -5.89
N MET A 92 -1.83 8.45 -5.49
CA MET A 92 -2.90 7.86 -4.69
C MET A 92 -3.66 6.77 -5.44
N MET A 93 -3.93 6.96 -6.74
CA MET A 93 -4.55 5.92 -7.58
C MET A 93 -3.68 4.67 -7.68
N ILE A 94 -2.36 4.81 -7.80
CA ILE A 94 -1.42 3.68 -7.81
C ILE A 94 -1.41 2.99 -6.45
N ASN A 95 -1.40 3.74 -5.35
CA ASN A 95 -1.28 3.20 -4.00
C ASN A 95 -2.55 2.53 -3.50
N LEU A 96 -3.74 3.03 -3.90
CA LEU A 96 -5.04 2.57 -3.40
C LEU A 96 -5.81 1.73 -4.41
N ARG A 97 -5.48 1.80 -5.71
CA ARG A 97 -6.15 1.06 -6.79
C ARG A 97 -7.68 1.18 -6.73
N PRO A 98 -8.26 2.37 -7.02
CA PRO A 98 -9.71 2.56 -6.99
C PRO A 98 -10.38 1.72 -8.08
N ALA A 99 -11.10 0.67 -7.68
CA ALA A 99 -11.77 -0.27 -8.59
C ALA A 99 -13.22 0.14 -8.95
N ASN A 100 -13.74 1.20 -8.31
CA ASN A 100 -15.08 1.71 -8.52
C ASN A 100 -15.12 3.23 -8.35
N LEU A 101 -16.22 3.83 -8.77
CA LEU A 101 -16.38 5.28 -8.77
C LEU A 101 -16.36 5.89 -7.36
N GLY A 102 -16.94 5.19 -6.37
CA GLY A 102 -16.93 5.63 -4.98
C GLY A 102 -15.50 5.78 -4.44
N ASN A 103 -14.64 4.80 -4.72
CA ASN A 103 -13.22 4.83 -4.34
C ASN A 103 -12.44 5.89 -5.12
N LEU A 104 -12.81 6.17 -6.36
CA LEU A 104 -12.17 7.23 -7.14
C LEU A 104 -12.52 8.62 -6.59
N ASN A 105 -13.77 8.82 -6.16
CA ASN A 105 -14.25 10.07 -5.58
C ASN A 105 -13.57 10.41 -4.23
N THR A 106 -13.05 9.41 -3.51
CA THR A 106 -12.25 9.69 -2.29
C THR A 106 -10.83 10.19 -2.59
N ILE A 107 -10.36 10.04 -3.83
CA ILE A 107 -9.00 10.43 -4.25
C ILE A 107 -9.02 11.74 -5.03
N VAL A 108 -10.00 11.93 -5.89
CA VAL A 108 -10.09 13.07 -6.82
C VAL A 108 -11.12 14.06 -6.30
N GLU A 109 -10.67 15.27 -5.99
CA GLU A 109 -11.56 16.34 -5.55
C GLU A 109 -12.49 16.79 -6.69
N GLU A 110 -13.76 17.03 -6.34
CA GLU A 110 -14.82 17.48 -7.24
C GLU A 110 -14.92 16.63 -8.52
N LEU A 111 -14.85 15.30 -8.38
CA LEU A 111 -14.83 14.36 -9.51
C LEU A 111 -15.97 14.62 -10.52
N GLU A 112 -17.20 14.74 -10.01
CA GLU A 112 -18.42 15.01 -10.82
C GLU A 112 -18.41 16.39 -11.48
N GLY A 113 -17.67 17.35 -10.91
CA GLY A 113 -17.51 18.68 -11.50
C GLY A 113 -16.43 18.74 -12.59
N ARG A 114 -15.46 17.81 -12.55
CA ARG A 114 -14.30 17.80 -13.45
C ARG A 114 -14.46 16.88 -14.65
N PHE A 115 -15.24 15.82 -14.50
CA PHE A 115 -15.39 14.79 -15.51
C PHE A 115 -16.86 14.41 -15.68
N ASP A 116 -17.29 14.21 -16.92
CA ASP A 116 -18.61 13.66 -17.19
C ASP A 116 -18.68 12.16 -16.82
N ASP A 117 -19.89 11.60 -16.80
CA ASP A 117 -20.12 10.22 -16.39
C ASP A 117 -19.35 9.21 -17.27
N GLU A 118 -19.25 9.47 -18.58
CA GLU A 118 -18.51 8.61 -19.52
C GLU A 118 -17.01 8.62 -19.25
N GLN A 119 -16.45 9.81 -18.96
CA GLN A 119 -15.05 9.98 -18.58
C GLN A 119 -14.74 9.31 -17.24
N GLN A 120 -15.64 9.45 -16.25
CA GLN A 120 -15.50 8.82 -14.95
C GLN A 120 -15.42 7.29 -15.09
N GLU A 121 -16.31 6.69 -15.88
CA GLU A 121 -16.27 5.26 -16.19
C GLU A 121 -15.00 4.87 -16.96
N ALA A 122 -14.58 5.68 -17.93
CA ALA A 122 -13.35 5.44 -18.70
C ALA A 122 -12.09 5.45 -17.81
N ILE A 123 -12.02 6.37 -16.85
CA ILE A 123 -10.91 6.46 -15.87
C ILE A 123 -10.86 5.19 -15.02
N VAL A 124 -11.99 4.78 -14.42
CA VAL A 124 -12.05 3.55 -13.61
C VAL A 124 -11.70 2.34 -14.46
N GLY A 125 -12.19 2.28 -15.70
CA GLY A 125 -11.86 1.24 -16.67
C GLY A 125 -10.36 1.15 -16.96
N ALA A 126 -9.71 2.28 -17.23
CA ALA A 126 -8.27 2.35 -17.46
C ALA A 126 -7.46 1.90 -16.24
N ILE A 127 -7.89 2.29 -15.04
CA ILE A 127 -7.25 1.87 -13.78
C ILE A 127 -7.37 0.36 -13.61
N CYS A 128 -8.57 -0.21 -13.79
CA CYS A 128 -8.81 -1.65 -13.67
C CYS A 128 -8.05 -2.46 -14.73
N GLU A 129 -7.90 -1.92 -15.94
CA GLU A 129 -7.15 -2.57 -17.01
C GLU A 129 -5.65 -2.65 -16.69
N VAL A 130 -5.06 -1.56 -16.17
CA VAL A 130 -3.61 -1.48 -15.93
C VAL A 130 -3.21 -2.06 -14.57
N LEU A 131 -4.00 -1.81 -13.53
CA LEU A 131 -3.70 -2.21 -12.15
C LEU A 131 -4.39 -3.52 -11.74
N GLY A 132 -5.23 -4.07 -12.62
CA GLY A 132 -6.06 -5.25 -12.35
C GLY A 132 -7.31 -4.92 -11.54
N LYS A 133 -8.25 -5.86 -11.52
CA LYS A 133 -9.44 -5.79 -10.66
C LYS A 133 -9.10 -6.29 -9.27
N ALA A 134 -9.55 -5.55 -8.26
CA ALA A 134 -9.58 -6.01 -6.88
C ALA A 134 -10.43 -7.28 -6.77
N ASP A 135 -9.92 -8.30 -6.09
CA ASP A 135 -10.74 -9.44 -5.68
C ASP A 135 -11.59 -8.99 -4.49
N GLU A 136 -12.83 -8.59 -4.77
CA GLU A 136 -13.75 -8.09 -3.76
C GLU A 136 -14.00 -9.10 -2.64
N GLU A 137 -13.94 -10.39 -2.92
CA GLU A 137 -14.17 -11.44 -1.92
C GLU A 137 -12.95 -11.54 -0.99
N ALA A 138 -11.74 -11.54 -1.54
CA ALA A 138 -10.51 -11.49 -0.76
C ALA A 138 -10.43 -10.22 0.10
N GLU A 139 -10.82 -9.06 -0.43
CA GLU A 139 -10.84 -7.80 0.32
C GLU A 139 -11.87 -7.82 1.45
N ARG A 140 -13.09 -8.32 1.21
CA ARG A 140 -14.13 -8.45 2.26
C ARG A 140 -13.71 -9.43 3.36
N LEU A 141 -13.13 -10.58 3.00
CA LEU A 141 -12.64 -11.57 3.94
C LEU A 141 -11.50 -11.00 4.79
N ALA A 142 -10.57 -10.28 4.17
CA ALA A 142 -9.47 -9.61 4.86
C ALA A 142 -9.96 -8.54 5.84
N MET A 143 -10.89 -7.68 5.43
CA MET A 143 -11.50 -6.69 6.32
C MET A 143 -12.18 -7.34 7.53
N THR A 144 -12.88 -8.47 7.30
CA THR A 144 -13.53 -9.23 8.38
C THR A 144 -12.50 -9.85 9.33
N ASN A 145 -11.43 -10.44 8.80
CA ASN A 145 -10.36 -11.04 9.60
C ASN A 145 -9.61 -10.01 10.42
N ASN A 146 -9.23 -8.88 9.83
CA ASN A 146 -8.56 -7.79 10.52
C ASN A 146 -9.45 -7.20 11.63
N ALA A 147 -10.76 -7.01 11.37
CA ALA A 147 -11.70 -6.54 12.38
C ALA A 147 -11.83 -7.53 13.56
N ASN A 148 -11.86 -8.83 13.28
CA ASN A 148 -11.89 -9.87 14.31
C ASN A 148 -10.59 -9.91 15.12
N GLN A 149 -9.45 -9.72 14.46
CA GLN A 149 -8.15 -9.69 15.11
C GLN A 149 -8.00 -8.46 16.02
N ALA A 150 -8.42 -7.29 15.55
CA ALA A 150 -8.46 -6.07 16.37
C ALA A 150 -9.39 -6.20 17.59
N ARG A 151 -10.57 -6.82 17.42
CA ARG A 151 -11.49 -7.11 18.55
C ARG A 151 -10.89 -8.08 19.56
N LYS A 152 -10.15 -9.08 19.09
CA LYS A 152 -9.49 -10.05 19.98
C LYS A 152 -8.35 -9.38 20.76
N GLU A 153 -7.55 -8.55 20.09
CA GLU A 153 -6.48 -7.79 20.72
C GLU A 153 -7.01 -6.78 21.75
N SER A 154 -8.16 -6.14 21.52
CA SER A 154 -8.78 -5.25 22.50
C SER A 154 -9.27 -6.02 23.74
N MET A 155 -9.89 -7.19 23.56
CA MET A 155 -10.32 -8.05 24.67
C MET A 155 -9.14 -8.61 25.49
N ASP A 156 -8.05 -8.97 24.81
CA ASP A 156 -6.81 -9.44 25.44
C ASP A 156 -6.07 -8.30 26.17
N GLN A 157 -6.27 -7.04 25.78
CA GLN A 157 -5.73 -5.87 26.48
C GLN A 157 -6.59 -5.47 27.70
N GLU A 158 -7.91 -5.51 27.60
CA GLU A 158 -8.82 -5.24 28.72
C GLU A 158 -8.63 -6.27 29.85
N SER A 159 -8.53 -7.55 29.51
CA SER A 159 -8.28 -8.63 30.49
C SER A 159 -6.89 -8.56 31.16
N ARG A 160 -5.94 -7.81 30.59
CA ARG A 160 -4.60 -7.57 31.18
C ARG A 160 -4.53 -6.29 32.02
N GLN A 161 -5.53 -5.40 31.92
CA GLN A 161 -5.60 -4.13 32.63
C GLN A 161 -6.45 -4.19 33.91
N GLU A 162 -7.05 -5.32 34.24
CA GLU A 162 -7.59 -5.57 35.57
C GLU A 162 -6.48 -6.11 36.50
N PRO A 163 -5.94 -5.29 37.41
CA PRO A 163 -5.42 -5.85 38.65
C PRO A 163 -6.06 -5.19 39.88
N MET A 164 -6.44 -6.09 40.79
CA MET A 164 -6.44 -5.89 42.24
C MET A 164 -7.47 -4.89 42.75
N ASP A 165 -8.71 -5.35 42.87
CA ASP A 165 -9.57 -4.84 43.94
C ASP A 165 -8.83 -5.00 45.27
N THR A 166 -8.61 -3.84 45.86
CA THR A 166 -8.06 -3.59 47.18
C THR A 166 -8.85 -4.35 48.23
N ASP A 167 -8.22 -5.37 48.82
CA ASP A 167 -8.71 -6.01 50.04
C ASP A 167 -8.54 -5.01 51.20
N GLY A 168 -9.65 -4.60 51.80
CA GLY A 168 -9.75 -3.64 52.90
C GLY A 168 -10.20 -4.30 54.20
#